data_AF-A0A429XDP4-F1
#
_entry.id   AF-A0A429XDP4-F1
#
_cell.length_a   1.000
_cell.length_b   1.000
_cell.length_c   1.000
_cell.angle_alpha   90.00
_cell.angle_beta   90.00
_cell.angle_gamma   90.00
#
_symmetry.space_group_name_H-M   'P 1'
#
loop_
_entity.id
_entity.type
_entity.pdbx_description
1 polymer ?
#
loop_
_entity_poly.entity_id
_entity_poly.type
_entity_poly.pdbx_seq_one_letter_code
_entity_poly.pdbx_strand_id
1 'polypeptide(L)'
;MQLISEWIINIVIFILLAMIVDMLLPDTAMKKYVKFVVGLLLISIVVTPIFKFLSTDFDQALHSFLNDQSSQNPAMEKLLEEKKREIETSQHAYILEQMAVQLKEKVEKEMIASHGMTITNINISSTSSPAQDLESILKSINKITVYVEPMRKKDSVAEVEQVSIQIKDQPRHNQSRRTKKLRNMLAIEWDVPDSKIELVVKGGTDDP
;
A
#
# COMPACT_ATOMS: atom_id res chain seq x y z
N MET A 1 35.98 34.16 -16.85
CA MET A 1 36.39 35.22 -17.81
C MET A 1 37.80 35.00 -18.36
N GLN A 2 38.82 34.74 -17.52
CA GLN A 2 40.22 34.53 -17.99
C GLN A 2 40.40 33.34 -18.96
N LEU A 3 39.80 32.18 -18.69
CA LEU A 3 39.90 30.99 -19.56
C LEU A 3 39.44 31.21 -21.01
N ILE A 4 38.35 31.96 -21.21
CA ILE A 4 37.82 32.26 -22.54
C ILE A 4 38.71 33.30 -23.23
N SER A 5 39.17 34.30 -22.49
CA SER A 5 40.07 35.34 -23.02
C SER A 5 41.39 34.74 -23.50
N GLU A 6 42.03 33.89 -22.70
CA GLU A 6 43.29 33.23 -23.07
C GLU A 6 43.11 32.29 -24.26
N TRP A 7 41.99 31.57 -24.33
CA TRP A 7 41.68 30.71 -25.47
C TRP A 7 41.49 31.50 -26.77
N ILE A 8 40.75 32.61 -26.73
CA ILE A 8 40.57 33.49 -27.89
C ILE A 8 41.93 34.04 -28.33
N ILE A 9 42.77 34.48 -27.40
CA ILE A 9 44.12 34.97 -27.70
C ILE A 9 44.95 33.89 -28.40
N ASN A 10 44.89 32.63 -27.94
CA ASN A 10 45.58 31.51 -28.57
C ASN A 10 45.09 31.24 -29.99
N ILE A 11 43.78 31.35 -30.25
CA ILE A 11 43.22 31.24 -31.61
C ILE A 11 43.74 32.37 -32.50
N VAL A 12 43.72 33.61 -32.01
CA VAL A 12 44.19 34.76 -32.79
C VAL A 12 45.67 34.61 -33.15
N ILE A 13 46.51 34.24 -32.18
CA ILE A 13 47.95 33.99 -32.41
C ILE A 13 48.14 32.86 -33.43
N PHE A 14 47.38 31.77 -33.31
CA PHE A 14 47.44 30.67 -34.27
C PHE A 14 47.04 31.10 -35.68
N ILE A 15 45.97 31.89 -35.83
CA ILE A 15 45.51 32.40 -37.14
C ILE A 15 46.56 33.32 -37.77
N LEU A 16 47.18 34.19 -36.97
CA LEU A 16 48.27 35.05 -37.44
C LEU A 16 49.46 34.23 -37.94
N LEU A 17 49.86 33.20 -37.19
CA LEU A 17 50.93 32.29 -37.60
C LEU A 17 50.55 31.51 -38.86
N ALA A 18 49.31 31.02 -38.94
CA ALA A 18 48.78 30.34 -40.11
C ALA A 18 48.78 31.23 -41.37
N MET A 19 48.45 32.52 -41.24
CA MET A 19 48.54 33.49 -42.35
C MET A 19 49.98 33.68 -42.82
N ILE A 20 50.92 33.82 -41.88
CA ILE A 20 52.35 33.94 -42.22
C ILE A 20 52.81 32.70 -42.98
N VAL A 21 52.47 31.51 -42.47
CA VAL A 21 52.76 30.23 -43.13
C VAL A 21 52.14 30.18 -44.53
N ASP A 22 50.86 30.55 -44.70
CA ASP A 22 50.21 30.56 -46.02
C ASP A 22 50.90 31.51 -47.03
N MET A 23 51.38 32.65 -46.56
CA MET A 23 52.07 33.64 -47.39
C MET A 23 53.49 33.20 -47.78
N LEU A 24 54.20 32.48 -46.90
CA LEU A 24 55.51 31.92 -47.19
C LEU A 24 55.43 30.72 -48.14
N LEU A 25 54.28 30.02 -48.18
CA LEU A 25 54.14 28.84 -49.01
C LEU A 25 54.00 29.18 -50.51
N PRO A 26 54.88 28.64 -51.38
CA PRO A 26 54.75 28.79 -52.82
C PRO A 26 53.53 28.04 -53.33
N ASP A 27 52.94 28.51 -54.43
CA ASP A 27 51.75 27.92 -55.06
C ASP A 27 52.07 26.57 -55.72
N THR A 28 52.20 25.56 -54.87
CA THR A 28 52.50 24.17 -55.21
C THR A 28 51.35 23.26 -54.78
N ALA A 29 51.36 22.02 -55.25
CA ALA A 29 50.43 21.00 -54.75
C ALA A 29 50.49 20.85 -53.22
N MET A 30 51.66 21.08 -52.59
CA MET A 30 51.86 21.00 -51.14
C MET A 30 51.10 22.07 -50.34
N LYS A 31 50.86 23.25 -50.94
CA LYS A 31 50.09 24.32 -50.29
C LYS A 31 48.67 23.87 -49.92
N LYS A 32 48.04 23.02 -50.75
CA LYS A 32 46.70 22.48 -50.49
C LYS A 32 46.67 21.57 -49.27
N TYR A 33 47.67 20.71 -49.12
CA TYR A 33 47.78 19.80 -47.99
C TYR A 33 48.09 20.55 -46.68
N VAL A 34 48.97 21.55 -46.72
CA VAL A 34 49.26 22.39 -45.55
C VAL A 34 48.00 23.16 -45.11
N LYS A 35 47.25 23.76 -46.05
CA LYS A 35 45.97 24.41 -45.72
C LYS A 35 44.98 23.48 -45.05
N PHE A 36 44.87 22.24 -45.53
CA PHE A 36 43.99 21.24 -44.93
C PHE A 36 44.39 20.91 -43.49
N VAL A 37 45.69 20.64 -43.25
CA VAL A 37 46.20 20.31 -41.90
C VAL A 37 46.06 21.51 -40.96
N VAL A 38 46.39 22.73 -41.40
CA VAL A 38 46.23 23.95 -40.60
C VAL A 38 44.76 24.18 -40.24
N GLY A 39 43.83 23.95 -41.17
CA GLY A 39 42.39 24.00 -40.90
C GLY A 39 41.95 22.96 -39.85
N LEU A 40 42.48 21.74 -39.93
CA LEU A 40 42.19 20.68 -38.95
C LEU A 40 42.75 21.02 -37.56
N LEU A 41 43.96 21.60 -37.48
CA LEU A 41 44.53 22.11 -36.24
C LEU A 41 43.67 23.24 -35.65
N LEU A 42 43.18 24.16 -36.48
CA LEU A 42 42.29 25.23 -36.05
C LEU A 42 41.00 24.67 -35.45
N ILE A 43 40.36 23.70 -36.13
CA ILE A 43 39.17 23.03 -35.62
C ILE A 43 39.46 22.38 -34.26
N SER A 44 40.59 21.68 -34.12
CA SER A 44 40.97 21.06 -32.84
C SER A 44 41.09 22.06 -31.70
N ILE A 45 41.70 23.22 -31.95
CA ILE A 45 41.86 24.29 -30.95
C ILE A 45 40.49 24.87 -30.57
N VAL A 46 39.59 25.05 -31.56
CA VAL A 46 38.25 25.62 -31.34
C VAL A 46 37.33 24.66 -30.58
N VAL A 47 37.41 23.37 -30.89
CA VAL A 47 36.53 22.32 -30.34
C VAL A 47 36.87 21.99 -28.87
N THR A 48 38.12 22.18 -28.45
CA THR A 48 38.59 21.84 -27.09
C THR A 48 37.75 22.47 -25.96
N PRO A 49 37.50 23.79 -25.90
CA PRO A 49 36.68 24.36 -24.84
C PRO A 49 35.19 24.02 -24.97
N ILE A 50 34.68 23.79 -26.19
CA ILE A 50 33.30 23.34 -26.40
C ILE A 50 33.07 22.03 -25.63
N PHE A 51 34.03 21.10 -25.73
CA PHE A 51 33.98 19.87 -24.92
C PHE A 51 34.11 20.12 -23.42
N LYS A 52 34.93 21.08 -22.97
CA LYS A 52 35.04 21.41 -21.54
C LYS A 52 33.74 21.99 -20.96
N PHE A 53 33.04 22.83 -21.72
CA PHE A 53 31.73 23.33 -21.32
C PHE A 53 30.71 22.19 -21.26
N LEU A 54 30.69 21.34 -22.29
CA LEU A 54 29.79 20.19 -22.35
C LEU A 54 30.05 19.17 -21.22
N SER A 55 31.31 18.91 -20.87
CA SER A 55 31.67 17.96 -19.80
C SER A 55 31.33 18.50 -18.41
N THR A 56 31.48 19.81 -18.18
CA THR A 56 31.13 20.41 -16.87
C THR A 56 29.64 20.30 -16.58
N ASP A 57 28.79 20.55 -17.59
CA ASP A 57 27.34 20.38 -17.47
C ASP A 57 26.96 18.91 -17.35
N PHE A 58 27.64 18.02 -18.08
CA PHE A 58 27.39 16.58 -18.01
C PHE A 58 27.76 15.98 -16.65
N ASP A 59 28.92 16.34 -16.08
CA ASP A 59 29.32 15.88 -14.75
C ASP A 59 28.36 16.39 -13.69
N GLN A 60 27.91 17.65 -13.75
CA GLN A 60 26.90 18.17 -12.82
C GLN A 60 25.54 17.49 -13.00
N ALA A 61 25.08 17.30 -14.23
CA ALA A 61 23.83 16.60 -14.51
C ALA A 61 23.89 15.15 -14.02
N LEU A 62 25.00 14.45 -14.27
CA LEU A 62 25.24 13.09 -13.79
C LEU A 62 25.27 13.03 -12.26
N HIS A 63 25.97 13.96 -11.61
CA HIS A 63 25.99 14.06 -10.15
C HIS A 63 24.61 14.35 -9.56
N SER A 64 23.80 15.23 -10.18
CA SER A 64 22.43 15.47 -9.74
C SER A 64 21.54 14.24 -9.90
N PHE A 65 21.68 13.50 -10.99
CA PHE A 65 20.91 12.29 -11.26
C PHE A 65 21.27 11.15 -10.28
N LEU A 66 22.56 10.99 -9.97
CA LEU A 66 23.04 10.01 -9.00
C LEU A 66 22.70 10.41 -7.55
N ASN A 67 22.70 11.71 -7.23
CA ASN A 67 22.27 12.20 -5.92
C ASN A 67 20.75 12.11 -5.72
N ASP A 68 19.93 12.35 -6.73
CA ASP A 68 18.47 12.22 -6.64
C ASP A 68 18.03 10.76 -6.36
N GLN A 69 18.79 9.79 -6.87
CA GLN A 69 18.62 8.36 -6.56
C GLN A 69 19.09 7.97 -5.14
N SER A 70 19.99 8.74 -4.53
CA SER A 70 20.57 8.41 -3.21
C SER A 70 20.08 9.30 -2.07
N SER A 71 19.43 10.43 -2.36
CA SER A 71 18.70 11.20 -1.38
C SER A 71 17.37 10.51 -1.10
N GLN A 72 17.34 9.71 -0.03
CA GLN A 72 16.10 9.35 0.65
C GLN A 72 15.37 10.66 0.98
N ASN A 73 14.42 11.04 0.13
CA ASN A 73 13.58 12.19 0.38
C ASN A 73 12.68 11.83 1.58
N PRO A 74 12.82 12.48 2.75
CA PRO A 74 12.05 12.12 3.94
C PRO A 74 10.53 12.28 3.71
N ALA A 75 10.12 13.12 2.75
CA ALA A 75 8.72 13.22 2.34
C ALA A 75 8.26 11.96 1.57
N MET A 76 9.12 11.38 0.72
CA MET A 76 8.84 10.14 0.01
C MET A 76 8.81 8.94 0.97
N GLU A 77 9.73 8.88 1.93
CA GLU A 77 9.73 7.84 2.96
C GLU A 77 8.46 7.89 3.81
N LYS A 78 8.04 9.09 4.23
CA LYS A 78 6.76 9.26 4.94
C LYS A 78 5.55 8.83 4.10
N LEU A 79 5.50 9.20 2.82
CA LEU A 79 4.42 8.78 1.92
C LEU A 79 4.40 7.26 1.72
N LEU A 80 5.57 6.64 1.64
CA LEU A 80 5.71 5.19 1.52
C LEU A 80 5.24 4.47 2.80
N GLU A 81 5.61 4.99 3.97
CA GLU A 81 5.17 4.50 5.28
C GLU A 81 3.64 4.59 5.42
N GLU A 82 3.05 5.72 5.02
CA GLU A 82 1.60 5.95 5.02
C GLU A 82 0.88 4.98 4.09
N LYS A 83 1.39 4.80 2.86
CA LYS A 83 0.83 3.84 1.89
C LYS A 83 0.95 2.40 2.35
N LYS A 84 2.09 2.02 2.96
CA LYS A 84 2.28 0.70 3.55
C LYS A 84 1.25 0.43 4.64
N ARG A 85 1.05 1.37 5.57
CA ARG A 85 0.05 1.25 6.64
C ARG A 85 -1.37 1.14 6.11
N GLU A 86 -1.70 1.91 5.08
CA GLU A 86 -3.01 1.85 4.41
C GLU A 86 -3.25 0.44 3.85
N ILE A 87 -2.29 -0.11 3.11
CA ILE A 87 -2.37 -1.45 2.53
C ILE A 87 -2.51 -2.52 3.62
N GLU A 88 -1.70 -2.47 4.68
CA GLU A 88 -1.76 -3.43 5.78
C GLU A 88 -3.12 -3.41 6.49
N THR A 89 -3.70 -2.21 6.68
CA THR A 89 -5.03 -2.06 7.30
C THR A 89 -6.12 -2.65 6.41
N SER A 90 -6.08 -2.38 5.10
CA SER A 90 -7.04 -2.93 4.15
C SER A 90 -6.95 -4.45 4.04
N GLN A 91 -5.73 -5.00 3.99
CA GLN A 91 -5.52 -6.45 3.97
C GLN A 91 -6.03 -7.12 5.25
N HIS A 92 -5.72 -6.53 6.41
CA HIS A 92 -6.19 -7.05 7.70
C HIS A 92 -7.73 -7.04 7.78
N ALA A 93 -8.39 -5.96 7.36
CA ALA A 93 -9.85 -5.90 7.30
C ALA A 93 -10.45 -6.98 6.39
N TYR A 94 -9.88 -7.17 5.19
CA TYR A 94 -10.31 -8.20 4.25
C TYR A 94 -10.19 -9.62 4.84
N ILE A 95 -9.08 -9.93 5.52
CA ILE A 95 -8.88 -11.24 6.17
C ILE A 95 -9.95 -11.49 7.24
N LEU A 96 -10.24 -10.50 8.08
CA LEU A 96 -11.28 -10.62 9.12
C LEU A 96 -12.67 -10.83 8.53
N GLU A 97 -13.01 -10.13 7.45
CA GLU A 97 -14.28 -10.34 6.75
C GLU A 97 -14.39 -11.77 6.18
N GLN A 98 -13.35 -12.27 5.52
CA GLN A 98 -13.34 -13.63 4.97
C GLN A 98 -13.44 -14.68 6.08
N MET A 99 -12.77 -14.47 7.22
CA MET A 99 -12.91 -15.33 8.39
C MET A 99 -14.34 -15.34 8.92
N ALA A 100 -14.97 -14.17 9.06
CA ALA A 100 -16.35 -14.08 9.53
C ALA A 100 -17.33 -14.85 8.62
N VAL A 101 -17.12 -14.79 7.29
CA VAL A 101 -17.90 -15.58 6.32
C VAL A 101 -17.69 -17.08 6.52
N GLN A 102 -16.45 -17.56 6.60
CA GLN A 102 -16.16 -18.98 6.80
C GLN A 102 -16.71 -19.53 8.13
N LEU A 103 -16.58 -18.76 9.21
CA LEU A 103 -17.13 -19.13 10.52
C LEU A 103 -18.65 -19.22 10.50
N LYS A 104 -19.30 -18.30 9.75
CA LYS A 104 -20.75 -18.34 9.53
C LYS A 104 -21.14 -19.61 8.78
N GLU A 105 -20.52 -19.89 7.63
CA GLU A 105 -20.85 -21.06 6.81
C GLU A 105 -20.68 -22.39 7.55
N LYS A 106 -19.62 -22.50 8.37
CA LYS A 106 -19.34 -23.72 9.14
C LYS A 106 -20.45 -24.05 10.14
N VAL A 107 -21.03 -23.03 10.76
CA VAL A 107 -22.00 -23.20 11.87
C VAL A 107 -23.45 -23.06 11.41
N GLU A 108 -23.71 -22.36 10.31
CA GLU A 108 -25.07 -22.04 9.85
C GLU A 108 -25.93 -23.30 9.66
N LYS A 109 -25.39 -24.35 9.04
CA LYS A 109 -26.10 -25.61 8.81
C LYS A 109 -26.48 -26.30 10.11
N GLU A 110 -25.54 -26.39 11.06
CA GLU A 110 -25.77 -27.05 12.34
C GLU A 110 -26.70 -26.22 13.23
N MET A 111 -26.57 -24.90 13.24
CA MET A 111 -27.39 -24.01 14.07
C MET A 111 -28.85 -23.99 13.62
N ILE A 112 -29.10 -24.06 12.32
CA ILE A 112 -30.45 -24.20 11.76
C ILE A 112 -31.04 -25.57 12.16
N ALA A 113 -30.29 -26.66 11.94
CA ALA A 113 -30.78 -28.02 12.16
C ALA A 113 -31.03 -28.36 13.63
N SER A 114 -30.15 -27.92 14.54
CA SER A 114 -30.18 -28.32 15.95
C SER A 114 -30.87 -27.32 16.88
N HIS A 115 -30.91 -26.03 16.51
CA HIS A 115 -31.38 -24.96 17.41
C HIS A 115 -32.43 -24.03 16.79
N GLY A 116 -32.73 -24.14 15.48
CA GLY A 116 -33.77 -23.36 14.80
C GLY A 116 -33.49 -21.86 14.72
N MET A 117 -32.21 -21.46 14.74
CA MET A 117 -31.78 -20.07 14.69
C MET A 117 -30.83 -19.84 13.51
N THR A 118 -30.81 -18.62 12.98
CA THR A 118 -29.95 -18.18 11.88
C THR A 118 -28.95 -17.14 12.35
N ILE A 119 -27.71 -17.21 11.84
CA ILE A 119 -26.67 -16.22 12.13
C ILE A 119 -26.84 -15.05 11.16
N THR A 120 -27.20 -13.88 11.68
CA THR A 120 -27.39 -12.68 10.86
C THR A 120 -26.03 -12.06 10.53
N ASN A 121 -25.15 -11.90 11.52
CA ASN A 121 -23.84 -11.28 11.34
C ASN A 121 -22.82 -11.82 12.35
N ILE A 122 -21.54 -11.83 11.97
CA ILE A 122 -20.39 -12.14 12.84
C ILE A 122 -19.44 -10.96 12.76
N ASN A 123 -19.17 -10.31 13.90
CA ASN A 123 -18.20 -9.23 13.99
C ASN A 123 -16.98 -9.70 14.78
N ILE A 124 -15.78 -9.55 14.20
CA ILE A 124 -14.52 -9.96 14.81
C ILE A 124 -13.75 -8.68 15.16
N SER A 125 -13.55 -8.45 16.46
CA SER A 125 -12.68 -7.37 16.93
C SER A 125 -11.30 -7.90 17.26
N SER A 126 -10.30 -7.23 16.67
CA SER A 126 -8.89 -7.56 16.78
C SER A 126 -8.13 -6.32 17.27
N THR A 127 -7.17 -6.51 18.16
CA THR A 127 -6.25 -5.42 18.51
C THR A 127 -5.33 -5.21 17.32
N SER A 128 -5.41 -4.02 16.72
CA SER A 128 -4.70 -3.65 15.50
C SER A 128 -3.19 -3.82 15.66
N SER A 129 -2.67 -4.95 15.20
CA SER A 129 -1.28 -5.07 14.83
C SER A 129 -1.27 -5.42 13.35
N PRO A 130 -0.51 -4.70 12.50
CA PRO A 130 -0.32 -5.09 11.11
C PRO A 130 0.53 -6.36 11.06
N ALA A 131 -0.10 -7.48 11.42
CA ALA A 131 0.46 -8.79 11.30
C ALA A 131 0.15 -9.29 9.88
N GLN A 132 1.21 -9.67 9.15
CA GLN A 132 1.10 -10.10 7.76
C GLN A 132 0.74 -11.58 7.64
N ASP A 133 0.84 -12.34 8.73
CA ASP A 133 0.58 -13.77 8.80
C ASP A 133 -0.76 -14.10 9.49
N LEU A 134 -1.43 -15.11 8.95
CA LEU A 134 -2.72 -15.60 9.43
C LEU A 134 -2.69 -16.01 10.90
N GLU A 135 -1.58 -16.58 11.37
CA GLU A 135 -1.44 -17.09 12.74
C GLU A 135 -1.40 -15.96 13.78
N SER A 136 -0.72 -14.86 13.46
CA SER A 136 -0.67 -13.69 14.32
C SER A 136 -2.00 -12.93 14.34
N ILE A 137 -2.72 -12.87 13.22
CA ILE A 137 -4.08 -12.30 13.17
C ILE A 137 -5.03 -13.12 14.07
N LEU A 138 -4.94 -14.45 14.06
CA LEU A 138 -5.73 -15.30 14.95
C LEU A 138 -5.44 -15.04 16.44
N LYS A 139 -4.17 -14.78 16.77
CA LYS A 139 -3.74 -14.44 18.14
C LYS A 139 -4.21 -13.05 18.58
N SER A 140 -4.33 -12.10 17.64
CA SER A 140 -4.79 -10.73 17.92
C SER A 140 -6.32 -10.59 18.01
N ILE A 141 -7.10 -11.65 17.76
CA ILE A 141 -8.54 -11.63 17.98
C ILE A 141 -8.84 -11.56 19.48
N ASN A 142 -9.47 -10.45 19.89
CA ASN A 142 -9.88 -10.22 21.27
C ASN A 142 -11.29 -10.78 21.52
N LYS A 143 -12.22 -10.51 20.59
CA LYS A 143 -13.63 -10.81 20.79
C LYS A 143 -14.36 -11.07 19.48
N ILE A 144 -15.14 -12.14 19.44
CA ILE A 144 -16.05 -12.50 18.34
C ILE A 144 -17.48 -12.30 18.84
N THR A 145 -18.20 -11.35 18.23
CA THR A 145 -19.60 -11.07 18.54
C THR A 145 -20.49 -11.68 17.46
N VAL A 146 -21.38 -12.58 17.89
CA VAL A 146 -22.27 -13.34 16.99
C VAL A 146 -23.70 -12.89 17.20
N TYR A 147 -24.34 -12.43 16.13
CA TYR A 147 -25.73 -11.99 16.14
C TYR A 147 -26.62 -13.11 15.60
N VAL A 148 -27.60 -13.54 16.40
CA VAL A 148 -28.48 -14.67 16.08
C VAL A 148 -29.96 -14.29 16.20
N GLU A 149 -30.77 -14.82 15.30
CA GLU A 149 -32.23 -14.60 15.23
C GLU A 149 -33.01 -15.93 15.07
N PRO A 150 -34.23 -16.04 15.62
CA PRO A 150 -35.06 -17.23 15.44
C PRO A 150 -35.61 -17.32 14.01
N MET A 151 -35.56 -18.51 13.41
CA MET A 151 -36.04 -18.74 12.05
C MET A 151 -37.57 -18.60 12.00
N ARG A 152 -38.09 -17.50 11.45
CA ARG A 152 -39.52 -17.36 11.16
C ARG A 152 -39.82 -18.08 9.84
N LYS A 153 -40.57 -19.18 9.89
CA LYS A 153 -41.17 -19.77 8.69
C LYS A 153 -42.08 -18.72 8.05
N LYS A 154 -41.76 -18.34 6.81
CA LYS A 154 -42.63 -17.51 5.96
C LYS A 154 -43.76 -18.40 5.47
N ASP A 155 -44.81 -18.55 6.28
CA ASP A 155 -46.20 -18.82 5.87
C ASP A 155 -47.09 -18.98 7.11
N SER A 156 -47.83 -17.90 7.42
CA SER A 156 -49.23 -17.89 7.88
C SER A 156 -49.50 -16.57 8.57
N VAL A 157 -50.25 -15.71 7.89
CA VAL A 157 -51.00 -14.62 8.51
C VAL A 157 -52.01 -15.27 9.45
N ALA A 158 -51.80 -15.15 10.76
CA ALA A 158 -52.81 -15.47 11.75
C ALA A 158 -53.09 -14.20 12.54
N GLU A 159 -54.29 -13.70 12.26
CA GLU A 159 -55.10 -12.71 12.94
C GLU A 159 -54.81 -12.58 14.43
N VAL A 160 -54.62 -11.34 14.87
CA VAL A 160 -54.38 -10.97 16.26
C VAL A 160 -55.70 -11.11 17.00
N GLU A 161 -55.94 -12.26 17.64
CA GLU A 161 -56.88 -12.30 18.76
C GLU A 161 -56.23 -11.66 19.98
N GLN A 162 -56.69 -10.45 20.26
CA GLN A 162 -56.33 -9.72 21.45
C GLN A 162 -57.07 -10.35 22.65
N VAL A 163 -56.35 -11.05 23.53
CA VAL A 163 -56.90 -11.46 24.82
C VAL A 163 -55.91 -11.15 25.94
N SER A 164 -56.39 -10.33 26.87
CA SER A 164 -55.75 -9.90 28.11
C SER A 164 -55.91 -10.97 29.19
N ILE A 165 -54.85 -11.51 29.80
CA ILE A 165 -54.89 -12.13 31.16
C ILE A 165 -53.52 -11.99 31.87
N GLN A 166 -53.65 -11.80 33.19
CA GLN A 166 -52.74 -11.48 34.28
C GLN A 166 -51.58 -12.48 34.56
N ILE A 167 -50.44 -11.88 34.96
CA ILE A 167 -49.40 -12.27 35.94
C ILE A 167 -49.27 -13.76 36.35
N LYS A 168 -48.12 -14.38 36.02
CA LYS A 168 -47.38 -15.31 36.90
C LYS A 168 -45.89 -15.38 36.53
N ASP A 169 -45.02 -15.29 37.53
CA ASP A 169 -43.56 -15.19 37.46
C ASP A 169 -42.83 -16.29 36.66
N GLN A 170 -41.73 -15.87 35.99
CA GLN A 170 -40.63 -16.59 35.29
C GLN A 170 -40.78 -16.96 33.79
N PRO A 171 -39.76 -16.62 32.95
CA PRO A 171 -38.58 -17.48 32.81
C PRO A 171 -37.24 -16.76 32.51
N ARG A 172 -36.65 -16.03 33.46
CA ARG A 172 -35.24 -15.54 33.32
C ARG A 172 -34.19 -16.67 33.33
N HIS A 173 -34.53 -17.86 33.85
CA HIS A 173 -33.58 -18.97 34.01
C HIS A 173 -33.39 -19.82 32.73
N ASN A 174 -34.35 -19.80 31.80
CA ASN A 174 -34.33 -20.69 30.63
C ASN A 174 -33.56 -20.08 29.44
N GLN A 175 -33.60 -18.75 29.29
CA GLN A 175 -32.81 -18.05 28.27
C GLN A 175 -31.31 -18.13 28.55
N SER A 176 -30.86 -17.99 29.81
CA SER A 176 -29.44 -18.06 30.16
C SER A 176 -28.83 -19.47 29.98
N ARG A 177 -29.62 -20.53 30.18
CA ARG A 177 -29.19 -21.90 29.86
C ARG A 177 -29.02 -22.12 28.36
N ARG A 178 -29.92 -21.56 27.54
CA ARG A 178 -29.89 -21.70 26.08
C ARG A 178 -28.74 -20.91 25.46
N THR A 179 -28.45 -19.70 25.93
CA THR A 179 -27.30 -18.90 25.48
C THR A 179 -25.97 -19.52 25.89
N LYS A 180 -25.85 -20.08 27.11
CA LYS A 180 -24.67 -20.85 27.53
C LYS A 180 -24.41 -22.09 26.65
N LYS A 181 -25.47 -22.82 26.27
CA LYS A 181 -25.34 -24.00 25.41
C LYS A 181 -24.85 -23.63 24.01
N LEU A 182 -25.41 -22.57 23.43
CA LEU A 182 -24.99 -22.06 22.12
C LEU A 182 -23.55 -21.56 22.14
N ARG A 183 -23.16 -20.82 23.19
CA ARG A 183 -21.79 -20.33 23.33
C ARG A 183 -20.77 -21.46 23.43
N ASN A 184 -21.07 -22.50 24.21
CA ASN A 184 -20.20 -23.67 24.34
C ASN A 184 -20.08 -24.46 23.02
N MET A 185 -21.17 -24.55 22.25
CA MET A 185 -21.15 -25.16 20.91
C MET A 185 -20.24 -24.38 19.95
N LEU A 186 -20.36 -23.04 19.94
CA LEU A 186 -19.51 -22.17 19.13
C LEU A 186 -18.03 -22.25 19.54
N ALA A 187 -17.75 -22.33 20.84
CA ALA A 187 -16.41 -22.48 21.38
C ALA A 187 -15.73 -23.77 20.89
N ILE A 188 -16.47 -24.89 20.89
CA ILE A 188 -15.98 -26.18 20.39
C ILE A 188 -15.79 -26.15 18.87
N GLU A 189 -16.76 -25.63 18.12
CA GLU A 189 -16.76 -25.67 16.66
C GLU A 189 -15.70 -24.75 16.03
N TRP A 190 -15.35 -23.66 16.72
CA TRP A 190 -14.34 -22.70 16.27
C TRP A 190 -12.97 -22.87 16.92
N ASP A 191 -12.83 -23.77 17.90
CA ASP A 191 -11.62 -23.94 18.72
C ASP A 191 -11.17 -22.62 19.38
N VAL A 192 -12.14 -21.82 19.85
CA VAL A 192 -11.93 -20.51 20.48
C VAL A 192 -12.45 -20.55 21.92
N PRO A 193 -11.74 -19.95 22.91
CA PRO A 193 -12.21 -19.90 24.28
C PRO A 193 -13.59 -19.23 24.42
N ASP A 194 -14.47 -19.82 25.25
CA ASP A 194 -15.82 -19.29 25.56
C ASP A 194 -15.78 -17.83 26.05
N SER A 195 -14.68 -17.42 26.67
CA SER A 195 -14.44 -16.06 27.15
C SER A 195 -14.28 -15.01 26.04
N LYS A 196 -13.96 -15.42 24.81
CA LYS A 196 -13.81 -14.53 23.65
C LYS A 196 -15.08 -14.43 22.81
N ILE A 197 -16.11 -15.24 23.09
CA ILE A 197 -17.35 -15.30 22.30
C ILE A 197 -18.48 -14.59 23.03
N GLU A 198 -19.02 -13.55 22.40
CA GLU A 198 -20.23 -12.87 22.87
C GLU A 198 -21.39 -13.16 21.93
N LEU A 199 -22.51 -13.56 22.50
CA LEU A 199 -23.72 -13.90 21.74
C LEU A 199 -24.80 -12.86 22.01
N VAL A 200 -25.29 -12.22 20.96
CA VAL A 200 -26.36 -11.23 21.02
C VAL A 200 -27.58 -11.77 20.28
N VAL A 201 -28.69 -11.95 21.00
CA VAL A 201 -29.95 -12.49 20.44
C VAL A 201 -30.89 -11.32 20.12
N LYS A 202 -31.16 -11.05 18.84
CA LYS A 202 -32.15 -10.03 18.45
C LYS A 202 -33.55 -10.61 18.61
N GLY A 203 -34.31 -10.11 19.60
CA GLY A 203 -35.69 -10.51 19.87
C GLY A 203 -36.08 -10.68 21.34
N GLY A 204 -35.13 -10.53 22.27
CA GLY A 204 -35.42 -10.36 23.69
C GLY A 204 -35.00 -8.95 24.11
N THR A 205 -35.90 -8.22 24.76
CA THR A 205 -35.58 -6.98 25.48
C THR A 205 -34.48 -7.23 26.49
N ASP A 206 -33.26 -6.89 26.12
CA ASP A 206 -32.18 -6.48 27.02
C ASP A 206 -31.42 -5.38 26.25
N ASP A 207 -32.04 -4.20 26.21
CA ASP A 207 -31.34 -2.92 26.07
C ASP A 207 -31.14 -2.39 27.51
N PRO A 208 -30.04 -1.69 27.83
CA PRO A 208 -29.60 -1.41 29.19
C PRO A 208 -30.57 -0.56 30.02
#